data_AF-A0A954I3D0-F1
#
_entry.id   AF-A0A954I3D0-F1
#
_cell.length_a   1.000
_cell.length_b   1.000
_cell.length_c   1.000
_cell.angle_alpha   90.00
_cell.angle_beta   90.00
_cell.angle_gamma   90.00
#
_symmetry.space_group_name_H-M   'P 1'
#
loop_
_entity.id
_entity.type
_entity.pdbx_description
1 polymer ?
#
loop_
_entity_poly.entity_id
_entity_poly.type
_entity_poly.pdbx_seq_one_letter_code
_entity_poly.pdbx_strand_id
1 'polypeptide(L)'
;DGKLALGTRRGEIWIVSGAGSSDPSNVSYKLFASGLHEVLGIAYNPKDKNLYATTRYEITRLKDVDGDGRADVFENVNDGWGVSGDYHEYAIGSRFDKNGDLWVTLCLTGSFSSQVPFRGWALRIKPDGTMVPTCSGIRSPGGVGFDADGEVYYCDNQGPWHGACTLQHLVPGTFQGHPGGNVWYDLAPNMGPRPIDPIPEAFQGERGRK
;
A
#
# COMPACT_ATOMS: atom_id res chain seq x y z
N ASP A 1 -8.20 21.73 -4.03
CA ASP A 1 -9.05 22.85 -3.56
C ASP A 1 -8.65 23.35 -2.16
N GLY A 2 -7.38 23.18 -1.74
CA GLY A 2 -6.94 23.53 -0.37
C GLY A 2 -7.53 22.66 0.76
N LYS A 3 -8.36 21.66 0.43
CA LYS A 3 -8.91 20.68 1.37
C LYS A 3 -7.98 19.48 1.52
N LEU A 4 -8.00 18.86 2.69
CA LEU A 4 -7.29 17.62 3.00
C LEU A 4 -8.30 16.47 3.09
N ALA A 5 -7.97 15.30 2.55
CA ALA A 5 -8.70 14.07 2.82
C ALA A 5 -7.96 13.27 3.90
N LEU A 6 -8.69 12.78 4.91
CA LEU A 6 -8.16 12.06 6.05
C LEU A 6 -8.88 10.73 6.21
N GLY A 7 -8.12 9.64 6.22
CA GLY A 7 -8.63 8.29 6.44
C GLY A 7 -8.41 7.85 7.87
N THR A 8 -9.37 7.09 8.43
CA THR A 8 -9.23 6.50 9.77
C THR A 8 -9.18 4.99 9.69
N ARG A 9 -8.52 4.38 10.68
CA ARG A 9 -8.53 2.92 10.84
C ARG A 9 -9.93 2.36 11.09
N ARG A 10 -10.88 3.18 11.56
CA ARG A 10 -12.29 2.79 11.74
C ARG A 10 -13.10 2.80 10.43
N GLY A 11 -12.46 3.04 9.29
CA GLY A 11 -13.13 2.94 7.99
C GLY A 11 -13.84 4.21 7.54
N GLU A 12 -13.45 5.35 8.07
CA GLU A 12 -14.03 6.65 7.74
C GLU A 12 -13.06 7.46 6.87
N ILE A 13 -13.61 8.24 5.95
CA ILE A 13 -12.90 9.28 5.22
C ILE A 13 -13.56 10.62 5.53
N TRP A 14 -12.75 11.57 5.95
CA TRP A 14 -13.16 12.92 6.31
C TRP A 14 -12.51 13.92 5.34
N ILE A 15 -13.29 14.92 4.93
CA ILE A 15 -12.77 16.10 4.23
C ILE A 15 -12.58 17.20 5.25
N VAL A 16 -11.34 17.68 5.35
CA VAL A 16 -10.93 18.75 6.24
C VAL A 16 -10.76 20.02 5.44
N SER A 17 -11.57 21.04 5.74
CA SER A 17 -11.44 22.38 5.15
C SER A 17 -10.66 23.28 6.09
N GLY A 18 -9.83 24.17 5.54
CA GLY A 18 -9.01 25.08 6.34
C GLY A 18 -7.81 24.41 7.04
N ALA A 19 -7.41 23.21 6.63
CA ALA A 19 -6.39 22.40 7.33
C ALA A 19 -5.02 23.08 7.52
N GLY A 20 -4.67 24.06 6.68
CA GLY A 20 -3.43 24.86 6.82
C GLY A 20 -3.57 26.14 7.65
N SER A 21 -4.74 26.41 8.23
CA SER A 21 -4.98 27.60 9.05
C SER A 21 -4.17 27.57 10.34
N SER A 22 -3.57 28.71 10.70
CA SER A 22 -2.94 28.91 12.01
C SER A 22 -3.95 29.04 13.15
N ASP A 23 -5.20 29.39 12.82
CA ASP A 23 -6.33 29.43 13.75
C ASP A 23 -7.16 28.14 13.61
N PRO A 24 -7.17 27.25 14.63
CA PRO A 24 -7.90 26.00 14.59
C PRO A 24 -9.42 26.15 14.44
N SER A 25 -10.01 27.31 14.81
CA SER A 25 -11.45 27.55 14.67
C SER A 25 -11.92 27.63 13.22
N ASN A 26 -10.99 27.90 12.29
CA ASN A 26 -11.24 27.87 10.84
C ASN A 26 -11.12 26.47 10.23
N VAL A 27 -10.77 25.45 11.03
CA VAL A 27 -10.67 24.06 10.58
C VAL A 27 -12.02 23.38 10.80
N SER A 28 -12.59 22.82 9.72
CA SER A 28 -13.85 22.07 9.79
C SER A 28 -13.72 20.70 9.14
N TYR A 29 -14.49 19.75 9.66
CA TYR A 29 -14.48 18.35 9.25
C TYR A 29 -15.85 17.97 8.72
N LYS A 30 -15.89 17.30 7.58
CA LYS A 30 -17.10 16.71 7.02
C LYS A 30 -16.86 15.25 6.71
N LEU A 31 -17.72 14.38 7.23
CA LEU A 31 -17.66 12.95 6.91
C LEU A 31 -18.04 12.77 5.43
N PHE A 32 -17.13 12.18 4.66
CA PHE A 32 -17.32 11.92 3.23
C PHE A 32 -17.71 10.48 2.96
N ALA A 33 -17.06 9.53 3.64
CA ALA A 33 -17.38 8.11 3.51
C ALA A 33 -17.19 7.37 4.83
N SER A 34 -17.90 6.26 5.00
CA SER A 34 -17.79 5.36 6.15
C SER A 34 -18.06 3.91 5.74
N GLY A 35 -17.62 2.94 6.53
CA GLY A 35 -17.88 1.52 6.28
C GLY A 35 -16.78 0.80 5.50
N LEU A 36 -15.64 1.45 5.28
CA LEU A 36 -14.45 0.84 4.68
C LEU A 36 -13.70 -0.02 5.71
N HIS A 37 -12.95 -1.03 5.26
CA HIS A 37 -12.18 -1.87 6.16
C HIS A 37 -10.75 -1.37 6.35
N GLU A 38 -10.57 -0.47 7.32
CA GLU A 38 -9.30 0.21 7.62
C GLU A 38 -8.77 0.99 6.40
N VAL A 39 -8.76 2.32 6.46
CA VAL A 39 -8.19 3.13 5.38
C VAL A 39 -6.68 3.19 5.54
N LEU A 40 -5.95 2.48 4.67
CA LEU A 40 -4.49 2.30 4.70
C LEU A 40 -3.76 3.07 3.57
N GLY A 41 -4.51 3.79 2.75
CA GLY A 41 -4.01 4.73 1.77
C GLY A 41 -5.15 5.58 1.23
N ILE A 42 -4.88 6.85 0.94
CA ILE A 42 -5.81 7.75 0.22
C ILE A 42 -5.06 8.40 -0.93
N ALA A 43 -5.64 8.32 -2.12
CA ALA A 43 -5.16 9.04 -3.28
C ALA A 43 -6.31 9.84 -3.90
N TYR A 44 -6.04 11.08 -4.27
CA TYR A 44 -6.95 11.89 -5.08
C TYR A 44 -6.49 11.85 -6.53
N ASN A 45 -7.38 11.50 -7.45
CA ASN A 45 -7.07 11.51 -8.87
C ASN A 45 -7.57 12.82 -9.50
N PRO A 46 -6.68 13.70 -9.98
CA PRO A 46 -7.10 14.97 -10.57
C PRO A 46 -7.80 14.82 -11.92
N LYS A 47 -7.67 13.67 -12.60
CA LYS A 47 -8.27 13.44 -13.93
C LYS A 47 -9.78 13.18 -13.83
N ASP A 48 -10.19 12.33 -12.89
CA ASP A 48 -11.61 11.97 -12.69
C ASP A 48 -12.23 12.62 -11.45
N LYS A 49 -11.43 13.36 -10.66
CA LYS A 49 -11.82 14.09 -9.44
C LYS A 49 -12.38 13.21 -8.33
N ASN A 50 -11.99 11.93 -8.29
CA ASN A 50 -12.43 11.00 -7.26
C ASN A 50 -11.33 10.69 -6.24
N LEU A 51 -11.77 10.25 -5.05
CA LEU A 51 -10.89 9.66 -4.05
C LEU A 51 -10.77 8.16 -4.25
N TYR A 52 -9.59 7.62 -3.99
CA TYR A 52 -9.29 6.21 -4.03
C TYR A 52 -8.77 5.83 -2.64
N ALA A 53 -9.40 4.83 -2.03
CA ALA A 53 -9.02 4.31 -0.72
C ALA A 53 -8.38 2.93 -0.90
N THR A 54 -7.15 2.77 -0.42
CA THR A 54 -6.57 1.45 -0.22
C THR A 54 -7.03 0.92 1.12
N THR A 55 -7.70 -0.21 1.12
CA THR A 55 -8.06 -0.99 2.31
C THR A 55 -7.22 -2.25 2.35
N ARG A 56 -7.44 -3.08 3.37
CA ARG A 56 -6.74 -4.37 3.49
C ARG A 56 -6.96 -5.30 2.28
N TYR A 57 -8.15 -5.28 1.69
CA TYR A 57 -8.57 -6.23 0.64
C TYR A 57 -8.73 -5.61 -0.74
N GLU A 58 -8.85 -4.29 -0.88
CA GLU A 58 -9.08 -3.67 -2.19
C GLU A 58 -8.58 -2.23 -2.29
N ILE A 59 -8.55 -1.73 -3.52
CA ILE A 59 -8.65 -0.31 -3.84
C ILE A 59 -10.10 0.01 -4.20
N THR A 60 -10.72 0.91 -3.45
CA THR A 60 -12.08 1.42 -3.70
C THR A 60 -12.02 2.83 -4.27
N ARG A 61 -12.67 3.09 -5.42
CA ARG A 61 -12.94 4.43 -5.94
C ARG A 61 -14.24 4.96 -5.35
N LEU A 62 -14.18 6.13 -4.75
CA LEU A 62 -15.31 6.82 -4.12
C LEU A 62 -15.74 8.02 -4.96
N LYS A 63 -17.02 8.05 -5.34
CA LYS A 63 -17.60 9.14 -6.14
C LYS A 63 -18.74 9.81 -5.40
N ASP A 64 -18.73 11.13 -5.43
CA ASP A 64 -19.84 12.00 -5.07
C ASP A 64 -20.53 12.39 -6.39
N VAL A 65 -21.69 11.81 -6.67
CA VAL A 65 -22.38 11.96 -7.97
C VAL A 65 -23.42 13.06 -7.96
N ASP A 66 -23.87 13.50 -6.78
CA ASP A 66 -24.85 14.57 -6.61
C ASP A 66 -24.26 15.90 -6.11
N GLY A 67 -22.97 15.90 -5.74
CA GLY A 67 -22.21 17.07 -5.33
C GLY A 67 -22.49 17.50 -3.89
N ASP A 68 -23.12 16.65 -3.08
CA ASP A 68 -23.47 16.99 -1.70
C ASP A 68 -22.27 16.95 -0.74
N GLY A 69 -21.10 16.50 -1.20
CA GLY A 69 -19.88 16.35 -0.40
C GLY A 69 -19.79 15.04 0.37
N ARG A 70 -20.49 13.98 -0.07
CA ARG A 70 -20.46 12.61 0.45
C ARG A 70 -20.25 11.64 -0.71
N ALA A 71 -19.61 10.49 -0.44
CA ALA A 71 -19.52 9.42 -1.42
C ALA A 71 -20.86 8.67 -1.53
N ASP A 72 -21.36 8.56 -2.76
CA ASP A 72 -22.55 7.80 -3.13
C ASP A 72 -22.20 6.42 -3.70
N VAL A 73 -21.11 6.37 -4.46
CA VAL A 73 -20.71 5.19 -5.21
C VAL A 73 -19.34 4.72 -4.72
N PHE A 74 -19.28 3.43 -4.40
CA PHE A 74 -18.09 2.70 -3.97
C PHE A 74 -17.80 1.63 -5.01
N GLU A 75 -16.82 1.88 -5.87
CA GLU A 75 -16.44 0.95 -6.93
C GLU A 75 -15.14 0.25 -6.58
N ASN A 76 -15.15 -1.08 -6.59
CA ASN A 76 -13.93 -1.86 -6.55
C ASN A 76 -13.12 -1.59 -7.82
N VAL A 77 -11.90 -1.08 -7.65
CA VAL A 77 -10.93 -0.89 -8.74
C VAL A 77 -10.06 -2.13 -8.88
N ASN A 78 -9.66 -2.71 -7.75
CA ASN A 78 -8.88 -3.94 -7.72
C ASN A 78 -8.91 -4.60 -6.33
N ASP A 79 -9.08 -5.91 -6.28
CA ASP A 79 -8.96 -6.79 -5.10
C ASP A 79 -8.14 -8.06 -5.42
N GLY A 80 -7.22 -7.97 -6.39
CA GLY A 80 -6.53 -9.12 -6.96
C GLY A 80 -5.54 -9.84 -6.03
N TRP A 81 -5.27 -9.30 -4.84
CA TRP A 81 -4.42 -9.92 -3.83
C TRP A 81 -5.24 -10.60 -2.74
N GLY A 82 -4.68 -11.63 -2.09
CA GLY A 82 -5.43 -12.38 -1.08
C GLY A 82 -5.36 -11.76 0.31
N VAL A 83 -6.41 -11.97 1.13
CA VAL A 83 -6.45 -11.68 2.57
C VAL A 83 -6.97 -12.92 3.30
N SER A 84 -6.22 -13.42 4.28
CA SER A 84 -6.57 -14.62 5.06
C SER A 84 -7.41 -14.32 6.30
N GLY A 85 -7.44 -13.05 6.73
CA GLY A 85 -8.01 -12.63 8.01
C GLY A 85 -6.97 -12.49 9.13
N ASP A 86 -5.70 -12.83 8.86
CA ASP A 86 -4.60 -12.53 9.78
C ASP A 86 -4.47 -11.01 10.00
N TYR A 87 -4.24 -10.64 11.26
CA TYR A 87 -4.14 -9.24 11.67
C TYR A 87 -3.00 -8.48 10.98
N HIS A 88 -1.93 -9.15 10.57
CA HIS A 88 -0.72 -8.53 10.07
C HIS A 88 -0.63 -8.46 8.52
N GLU A 89 -1.76 -8.55 7.81
CA GLU A 89 -1.81 -8.47 6.34
C GLU A 89 -2.20 -7.07 5.80
N TYR A 90 -1.53 -6.02 6.25
CA TYR A 90 -1.79 -4.66 5.76
C TYR A 90 -1.47 -4.51 4.26
N ALA A 91 -2.20 -3.62 3.61
CA ALA A 91 -1.93 -3.15 2.25
C ALA A 91 -1.75 -1.63 2.31
N ILE A 92 -0.53 -1.16 2.11
CA ILE A 92 -0.19 0.27 2.24
C ILE A 92 -0.17 0.90 0.85
N GLY A 93 -1.06 1.86 0.63
CA GLY A 93 -1.27 2.50 -0.68
C GLY A 93 -0.53 3.82 -0.84
N SER A 94 -0.09 4.12 -2.07
CA SER A 94 0.54 5.38 -2.44
C SER A 94 -0.45 6.40 -3.02
N ARG A 95 -0.01 7.65 -3.22
CA ARG A 95 -0.63 8.54 -4.23
C ARG A 95 -0.37 8.01 -5.65
N PHE A 96 -1.09 8.53 -6.65
CA PHE A 96 -0.82 8.20 -8.05
C PHE A 96 0.59 8.64 -8.47
N ASP A 97 1.26 7.78 -9.22
CA ASP A 97 2.55 8.11 -9.85
C ASP A 97 2.36 8.93 -11.15
N LYS A 98 3.46 9.27 -11.82
CA LYS A 98 3.45 10.06 -13.07
C LYS A 98 2.71 9.38 -14.23
N ASN A 99 2.58 8.06 -14.20
CA ASN A 99 1.83 7.28 -15.19
C ASN A 99 0.35 7.13 -14.83
N GLY A 100 -0.02 7.51 -13.59
CA GLY A 100 -1.37 7.32 -13.04
C GLY A 100 -1.55 5.95 -12.37
N ASP A 101 -0.46 5.25 -12.04
CA ASP A 101 -0.54 3.99 -11.30
C ASP A 101 -0.62 4.27 -9.80
N LEU A 102 -1.36 3.43 -9.08
CA LEU A 102 -1.25 3.32 -7.62
C LEU A 102 -0.27 2.22 -7.26
N TRP A 103 0.58 2.47 -6.27
CA TRP A 103 1.46 1.46 -5.70
C TRP A 103 0.89 0.96 -4.38
N VAL A 104 0.94 -0.36 -4.19
CA VAL A 104 0.50 -1.02 -2.95
C VAL A 104 1.60 -1.96 -2.48
N THR A 105 2.09 -1.76 -1.26
CA THR A 105 3.01 -2.71 -0.61
C THR A 105 2.25 -3.58 0.37
N LEU A 106 2.37 -4.90 0.25
CA LEU A 106 1.62 -5.88 1.02
C LEU A 106 2.48 -6.53 2.10
N CYS A 107 2.06 -6.42 3.36
CA CYS A 107 2.70 -7.14 4.46
C CYS A 107 2.61 -8.66 4.26
N LEU A 108 3.62 -9.37 4.75
CA LEU A 108 3.56 -10.81 4.99
C LEU A 108 2.53 -11.14 6.07
N THR A 109 1.90 -12.31 5.95
CA THR A 109 1.05 -12.90 6.97
C THR A 109 1.85 -13.11 8.26
N GLY A 110 1.35 -12.54 9.36
CA GLY A 110 2.05 -12.51 10.64
C GLY A 110 3.40 -11.78 10.63
N SER A 111 3.76 -11.07 9.55
CA SER A 111 5.12 -10.63 9.20
C SER A 111 6.11 -11.72 8.77
N PHE A 112 5.79 -13.01 8.77
CA PHE A 112 6.79 -14.07 8.58
C PHE A 112 6.63 -14.87 7.29
N SER A 113 5.39 -15.03 6.83
CA SER A 113 5.07 -15.98 5.76
C SER A 113 4.08 -15.38 4.77
N SER A 114 3.79 -16.08 3.68
CA SER A 114 2.87 -15.63 2.65
C SER A 114 1.80 -16.69 2.46
N GLN A 115 0.70 -16.57 3.22
CA GLN A 115 -0.35 -17.61 3.26
C GLN A 115 -1.40 -17.46 2.15
N VAL A 116 -1.47 -16.28 1.55
CA VAL A 116 -2.40 -15.93 0.48
C VAL A 116 -1.68 -15.12 -0.60
N PRO A 117 -2.20 -15.07 -1.84
CA PRO A 117 -1.52 -14.48 -2.97
C PRO A 117 -0.93 -13.09 -2.70
N PHE A 118 0.31 -12.91 -3.14
CA PHE A 118 1.06 -11.65 -3.16
C PHE A 118 1.41 -11.02 -1.81
N ARG A 119 1.23 -11.70 -0.67
CA ARG A 119 1.78 -11.20 0.61
C ARG A 119 3.31 -11.14 0.54
N GLY A 120 3.89 -10.00 0.92
CA GLY A 120 5.32 -9.71 0.75
C GLY A 120 5.72 -9.19 -0.63
N TRP A 121 4.81 -8.51 -1.33
CA TRP A 121 5.04 -7.93 -2.66
C TRP A 121 4.67 -6.45 -2.73
N ALA A 122 5.27 -5.73 -3.67
CA ALA A 122 4.77 -4.47 -4.18
C ALA A 122 4.02 -4.69 -5.50
N LEU A 123 2.84 -4.10 -5.59
CA LEU A 123 1.95 -4.17 -6.74
C LEU A 123 1.74 -2.76 -7.32
N ARG A 124 1.54 -2.68 -8.63
CA ARG A 124 1.00 -1.49 -9.30
C ARG A 124 -0.41 -1.77 -9.76
N ILE A 125 -1.33 -0.86 -9.47
CA ILE A 125 -2.69 -0.87 -10.02
C ILE A 125 -2.76 0.23 -11.09
N LYS A 126 -2.97 -0.20 -12.33
CA LYS A 126 -3.06 0.67 -13.51
C LYS A 126 -4.37 1.47 -13.51
N PRO A 127 -4.48 2.56 -14.29
CA PRO A 127 -5.71 3.35 -14.40
C PRO A 127 -6.96 2.56 -14.82
N ASP A 128 -6.78 1.44 -15.52
CA ASP A 128 -7.86 0.54 -15.94
C ASP A 128 -8.21 -0.54 -14.90
N GLY A 129 -7.57 -0.52 -13.73
CA GLY A 129 -7.75 -1.51 -12.66
C GLY A 129 -6.84 -2.73 -12.77
N THR A 130 -6.03 -2.84 -13.82
CA THR A 130 -5.10 -3.97 -13.98
C THR A 130 -4.05 -3.98 -12.89
N MET A 131 -3.90 -5.11 -12.21
CA MET A 131 -2.85 -5.35 -11.22
C MET A 131 -1.58 -5.88 -11.88
N VAL A 132 -0.43 -5.29 -11.54
CA VAL A 132 0.89 -5.70 -12.03
C VAL A 132 1.81 -5.97 -10.83
N PRO A 133 2.15 -7.25 -10.56
CA PRO A 133 3.23 -7.58 -9.62
C PRO A 133 4.52 -6.89 -10.03
N THR A 134 5.16 -6.15 -9.12
CA THR A 134 6.23 -5.22 -9.50
C THR A 134 7.54 -5.43 -8.73
N CYS A 135 7.49 -5.69 -7.42
CA CYS A 135 8.66 -6.11 -6.64
C CYS A 135 8.25 -7.24 -5.69
N SER A 136 9.16 -8.15 -5.37
CA SER A 136 8.94 -9.15 -4.31
C SER A 136 9.89 -8.89 -3.15
N GLY A 137 9.74 -9.64 -2.05
CA GLY A 137 10.73 -9.60 -0.97
C GLY A 137 10.44 -8.63 0.17
N ILE A 138 9.23 -8.08 0.20
CA ILE A 138 8.77 -7.15 1.23
C ILE A 138 8.35 -7.94 2.48
N ARG A 139 8.61 -7.38 3.67
CA ARG A 139 8.23 -8.02 4.94
C ARG A 139 7.00 -7.37 5.57
N SER A 140 7.18 -6.19 6.15
CA SER A 140 6.17 -5.47 6.95
C SER A 140 6.30 -3.97 6.68
N PRO A 141 5.83 -3.51 5.51
CA PRO A 141 5.96 -2.12 5.10
C PRO A 141 5.23 -1.16 6.03
N GLY A 142 5.87 -0.03 6.33
CA GLY A 142 5.30 1.07 7.12
C GLY A 142 4.87 2.29 6.30
N GLY A 143 5.19 2.33 5.01
CA GLY A 143 4.87 3.47 4.14
C GLY A 143 5.43 3.29 2.74
N VAL A 144 4.80 3.94 1.77
CA VAL A 144 5.25 4.04 0.37
C VAL A 144 5.20 5.50 -0.06
N GLY A 145 6.22 5.96 -0.77
CA GLY A 145 6.37 7.36 -1.14
C GLY A 145 7.20 7.53 -2.40
N PHE A 146 7.31 8.78 -2.84
CA PHE A 146 8.04 9.15 -4.05
C PHE A 146 9.07 10.20 -3.72
N ASP A 147 10.22 10.13 -4.38
CA ASP A 147 11.18 11.24 -4.39
C ASP A 147 10.76 12.36 -5.35
N ALA A 148 11.66 13.32 -5.58
CA ALA A 148 11.42 14.46 -6.45
C ALA A 148 11.37 14.09 -7.95
N ASP A 149 12.03 13.01 -8.35
CA ASP A 149 12.05 12.50 -9.73
C ASP A 149 10.89 11.53 -10.01
N GLY A 150 10.12 11.20 -8.97
CA GLY A 150 8.97 10.30 -9.01
C GLY A 150 9.35 8.83 -8.90
N GLU A 151 10.56 8.53 -8.43
CA GLU A 151 10.98 7.17 -8.09
C GLU A 151 10.32 6.72 -6.80
N VAL A 152 10.00 5.43 -6.70
CA VAL A 152 9.13 4.91 -5.64
C VAL A 152 9.96 4.23 -4.57
N TYR A 153 9.74 4.60 -3.31
CA TYR A 153 10.41 4.01 -2.17
C TYR A 153 9.39 3.50 -1.17
N TYR A 154 9.81 2.53 -0.36
CA TYR A 154 9.03 2.07 0.77
C TYR A 154 9.90 1.94 2.02
N CYS A 155 9.25 2.05 3.18
CA CYS A 155 9.88 1.76 4.45
C CYS A 155 9.48 0.36 4.92
N ASP A 156 10.43 -0.45 5.38
CA ASP A 156 10.17 -1.77 5.98
C ASP A 156 10.54 -1.78 7.47
N ASN A 157 9.78 -2.52 8.28
CA ASN A 157 10.07 -2.74 9.69
C ASN A 157 11.13 -3.84 9.89
N GLN A 158 11.90 -3.73 10.96
CA GLN A 158 12.91 -4.74 11.31
C GLN A 158 12.27 -6.13 11.58
N GLY A 159 13.04 -7.18 11.34
CA GLY A 159 12.70 -8.57 11.65
C GLY A 159 13.46 -9.56 10.78
N PRO A 160 12.95 -10.80 10.61
CA PRO A 160 13.52 -11.78 9.69
C PRO A 160 13.95 -11.16 8.36
N TRP A 161 15.19 -11.45 7.95
CA TRP A 161 15.80 -10.97 6.70
C TRP A 161 15.97 -9.43 6.57
N HIS A 162 15.50 -8.66 7.56
CA HIS A 162 15.63 -7.20 7.65
C HIS A 162 16.19 -6.81 9.03
N GLY A 163 17.51 -6.77 9.17
CA GLY A 163 18.19 -6.56 10.46
C GLY A 163 17.91 -5.19 11.12
N ALA A 164 17.38 -4.23 10.37
CA ALA A 164 16.95 -2.92 10.83
C ALA A 164 15.76 -2.45 10.00
N CYS A 165 15.09 -1.38 10.45
CA CYS A 165 14.16 -0.67 9.58
C CYS A 165 14.93 -0.10 8.38
N THR A 166 14.33 -0.14 7.20
CA THR A 166 14.99 0.29 5.95
C THR A 166 14.10 1.24 5.17
N LEU A 167 14.72 2.10 4.36
CA LEU A 167 14.10 2.78 3.22
C LEU A 167 14.71 2.14 1.96
N GLN A 168 13.88 1.57 1.09
CA GLN A 168 14.34 0.86 -0.10
C GLN A 168 13.64 1.35 -1.35
N HIS A 169 14.37 1.40 -2.48
CA HIS A 169 13.85 1.74 -3.80
C HIS A 169 13.09 0.56 -4.39
N LEU A 170 11.86 0.78 -4.83
CA LEU A 170 11.01 -0.19 -5.53
C LEU A 170 11.23 -0.09 -7.05
N VAL A 171 12.32 -0.70 -7.52
CA VAL A 171 12.58 -0.82 -8.96
C VAL A 171 11.82 -2.03 -9.50
N PRO A 172 11.02 -1.90 -10.57
CA PRO A 172 10.32 -3.04 -11.16
C PRO A 172 11.25 -4.22 -11.47
N GLY A 173 10.87 -5.41 -11.00
CA GLY A 173 11.66 -6.64 -11.14
C GLY A 173 12.62 -6.95 -9.99
N THR A 174 12.75 -6.09 -8.97
CA THR A 174 13.69 -6.34 -7.87
C THR A 174 13.11 -7.15 -6.72
N PHE A 175 14.03 -7.73 -5.94
CA PHE A 175 13.79 -8.49 -4.73
C PHE A 175 14.31 -7.74 -3.50
N GLN A 176 13.43 -7.44 -2.56
CA GLN A 176 13.70 -6.59 -1.39
C GLN A 176 14.24 -7.39 -0.18
N GLY A 177 14.63 -8.65 -0.40
CA GLY A 177 15.42 -9.44 0.56
C GLY A 177 14.66 -10.52 1.33
N HIS A 178 13.34 -10.41 1.55
CA HIS A 178 12.60 -11.41 2.33
C HIS A 178 11.99 -12.53 1.46
N PRO A 179 12.46 -13.79 1.53
CA PRO A 179 12.02 -14.85 0.60
C PRO A 179 10.58 -15.32 0.78
N GLY A 180 9.95 -15.05 1.92
CA GLY A 180 8.60 -15.54 2.25
C GLY A 180 7.53 -15.31 1.19
N GLY A 181 7.61 -14.21 0.41
CA GLY A 181 6.68 -13.92 -0.68
C GLY A 181 6.97 -14.67 -1.99
N ASN A 182 8.17 -15.26 -2.16
CA ASN A 182 8.63 -15.82 -3.43
C ASN A 182 7.81 -17.04 -3.91
N VAL A 183 6.96 -17.60 -3.05
CA VAL A 183 6.03 -18.68 -3.38
C VAL A 183 5.00 -18.29 -4.47
N TRP A 184 4.81 -16.99 -4.73
CA TRP A 184 3.83 -16.48 -5.70
C TRP A 184 4.41 -16.06 -7.05
N TYR A 185 5.67 -16.39 -7.37
CA TYR A 185 6.25 -16.06 -8.67
C TYR A 185 5.50 -16.69 -9.86
N ASP A 186 4.87 -17.84 -9.66
CA ASP A 186 4.04 -18.49 -10.69
C ASP A 186 2.81 -17.64 -11.08
N LEU A 187 2.38 -16.73 -10.20
CA LEU A 187 1.30 -15.77 -10.46
C LEU A 187 1.82 -14.42 -11.00
N ALA A 188 3.14 -14.27 -11.16
CA ALA A 188 3.80 -13.04 -11.59
C ALA A 188 4.75 -13.30 -12.78
N PRO A 189 4.25 -13.81 -13.92
CA PRO A 189 5.12 -14.16 -15.06
C PRO A 189 5.93 -12.97 -15.60
N ASN A 190 5.45 -11.74 -15.40
CA ASN A 190 6.14 -10.51 -15.79
C ASN A 190 7.41 -10.23 -14.97
N MET A 191 7.61 -10.89 -13.83
CA MET A 191 8.77 -10.72 -12.96
C MET A 191 9.95 -11.60 -13.36
N GLY A 192 9.77 -12.46 -14.35
CA GLY A 192 10.81 -13.38 -14.80
C GLY A 192 11.10 -14.48 -13.77
N PRO A 193 12.34 -15.02 -13.75
CA PRO A 193 12.68 -16.13 -12.88
C PRO A 193 12.62 -15.73 -11.40
N ARG A 194 12.11 -16.64 -10.57
CA ARG A 194 12.15 -16.49 -9.10
C ARG A 194 13.60 -16.27 -8.63
N PRO A 195 13.86 -15.28 -7.76
CA PRO A 195 15.19 -15.05 -7.20
C PRO A 195 15.60 -16.22 -6.30
N ILE A 196 16.90 -16.41 -6.18
CA ILE A 196 17.46 -17.39 -5.23
C ILE A 196 17.17 -16.90 -3.82
N ASP A 197 16.55 -17.76 -3.01
CA ASP A 197 16.28 -17.43 -1.61
C ASP A 197 17.61 -17.25 -0.85
N PRO A 198 17.71 -16.24 0.04
CA PRO A 198 18.90 -16.03 0.84
C PRO A 198 19.16 -17.24 1.75
N ILE A 199 20.43 -17.57 1.90
CA ILE A 199 20.88 -18.75 2.66
C ILE A 199 20.91 -18.38 4.16
N PRO A 200 20.16 -19.05 5.05
CA PRO A 200 20.11 -18.73 6.48
C PRO A 200 21.48 -18.76 7.17
N GLU A 201 22.40 -19.59 6.69
CA GLU A 201 23.77 -19.72 7.22
C GLU A 201 24.66 -18.51 6.87
N ALA A 202 24.32 -17.76 5.81
CA ALA A 202 24.97 -16.50 5.47
C ALA A 202 24.44 -15.32 6.30
N PHE A 203 23.31 -15.48 7.00
CA PHE A 203 22.77 -14.48 7.90
C PHE A 203 23.57 -14.46 9.21
N GLN A 204 24.59 -13.58 9.27
CA GLN A 204 25.44 -13.38 10.45
C GLN A 204 24.77 -12.55 11.57
N GLY A 205 23.44 -12.62 11.70
CA GLY A 205 22.73 -12.10 12.86
C GLY A 205 23.00 -12.97 14.09
N GLU A 206 24.15 -12.73 14.71
CA GLU A 206 24.66 -13.28 15.98
C GLU A 206 23.96 -14.54 16.54
N ARG A 207 24.39 -15.73 16.10
CA ARG A 207 24.14 -17.00 16.81
C ARG A 207 24.94 -17.14 18.13
N GLY A 208 25.44 -16.03 18.71
CA GLY A 208 26.52 -16.06 19.71
C GLY A 208 26.45 -15.05 20.86
N ARG A 209 25.47 -14.14 20.93
CA ARG A 209 25.26 -13.38 22.17
C ARG A 209 24.40 -14.21 23.12
N LYS A 210 25.08 -14.94 24.01
CA LYS A 210 24.53 -15.37 25.30
C LYS A 210 24.46 -14.19 26.26
#